data_AF-A0A7W0QP03-F1
#
_entry.id   AF-A0A7W0QP03-F1
#
_cell.length_a   1.000
_cell.length_b   1.000
_cell.length_c   1.000
_cell.angle_alpha   90.00
_cell.angle_beta   90.00
_cell.angle_gamma   90.00
#
_symmetry.space_group_name_H-M   'P 1'
#
loop_
_entity.id
_entity.type
_entity.pdbx_description
1 polymer ?
#
loop_
_entity_poly.entity_id
_entity_poly.type
_entity_poly.pdbx_seq_one_letter_code
_entity_poly.pdbx_strand_id
1 'polypeptide(L)'
;MAAASRSAALKITSTTLLSGAAALLGLTIVIAAQQPPIAVYTADQAAAGRAVYAASCAGCHLPDLAGRNEAAPLAGANFMNTWRGRTTHDLFDYIAKTMPPGGANLGIDAYLAVTAFLLQANGAAPGAQPLSPATATQIGSIASGMKPAPTSATSTTSTNSTVSATRTPETPSTPPPPRGLTITGEVKNFRPVTDDMLRNPPPGDWLMLRRNYQAWSHSPLTELTRGNVKELRLAWVWAMNEGGSNQPTPLVHDGVMYLTNTMNMVQALDAATGELIWENHVGPGTAIGFGAMRNIAVYGNKVFLATTDARLVALDAPTGKVVWDTVIADRAKGFSNTSGPLVIRGKVVQGLQGCDRYRNERCFISAYDADTGKLAWKFHTVARSGEPGGDTWGNLSDTLRAGGDTWMAGSYDPDLDLTYWGIAQAKPWMPISRGTSVNDAALYTASTVALRGADGTLAWHFQHMPG
;
A
#
# COMPACT_ATOMS: atom_id res chain seq x y z
N MET A 1 66.61 34.08 -12.27
CA MET A 1 67.07 35.36 -12.86
C MET A 1 65.95 35.83 -13.76
N ALA A 2 65.11 36.74 -13.27
CA ALA A 2 65.18 38.19 -13.54
C ALA A 2 64.90 38.48 -15.02
N ALA A 3 64.05 39.42 -15.44
CA ALA A 3 63.22 40.43 -14.80
C ALA A 3 62.43 41.08 -15.97
N ALA A 4 61.17 41.47 -15.76
CA ALA A 4 60.67 42.86 -15.86
C ALA A 4 60.66 43.48 -17.29
N SER A 5 59.93 44.55 -17.67
CA SER A 5 59.05 45.50 -16.99
C SER A 5 58.37 46.41 -18.03
N ARG A 6 57.32 47.11 -17.57
CA ARG A 6 56.82 48.46 -17.98
C ARG A 6 55.86 48.56 -19.16
N SER A 7 54.61 49.03 -18.98
CA SER A 7 54.11 50.32 -18.46
C SER A 7 54.19 51.46 -19.49
N ALA A 8 53.02 51.96 -19.89
CA ALA A 8 52.83 53.35 -20.29
C ALA A 8 51.45 53.83 -19.80
N ALA A 9 51.47 54.94 -19.08
CA ALA A 9 50.38 55.58 -18.39
C ALA A 9 49.86 56.77 -19.20
N LEU A 10 48.59 57.14 -19.00
CA LEU A 10 48.10 58.48 -19.31
C LEU A 10 47.51 59.10 -18.03
N LYS A 11 48.14 60.21 -17.61
CA LYS A 11 47.68 61.15 -16.57
C LYS A 11 46.51 61.99 -17.15
N ILE A 12 45.63 62.65 -16.38
CA ILE A 12 45.85 63.99 -15.78
C ILE A 12 44.51 64.46 -15.13
N THR A 13 44.57 64.86 -13.83
CA THR A 13 43.81 65.91 -13.07
C THR A 13 42.26 65.91 -13.02
N SER A 14 41.54 66.41 -12.01
CA SER A 14 41.85 67.22 -10.81
C SER A 14 40.72 67.12 -9.77
N THR A 15 41.09 67.48 -8.56
CA THR A 15 40.42 67.51 -7.25
C THR A 15 39.12 68.33 -7.14
N THR A 16 38.16 67.85 -6.36
CA THR A 16 37.30 68.68 -5.50
C THR A 16 36.92 67.91 -4.23
N LEU A 17 37.26 68.47 -3.07
CA LEU A 17 36.95 67.94 -1.74
C LEU A 17 35.55 68.38 -1.31
N LEU A 18 34.73 67.46 -0.79
CA LEU A 18 33.71 67.77 0.20
C LEU A 18 33.48 66.56 1.14
N SER A 19 33.39 66.92 2.41
CA SER A 19 33.37 66.13 3.64
C SER A 19 32.11 65.27 3.81
N GLY A 20 32.20 64.09 4.43
CA GLY A 20 30.99 63.35 4.84
C GLY A 20 31.23 61.98 5.49
N ALA A 21 31.19 61.96 6.83
CA ALA A 21 30.78 60.89 7.76
C ALA A 21 30.98 59.40 7.39
N ALA A 22 31.79 58.71 8.21
CA ALA A 22 31.80 57.26 8.31
C ALA A 22 30.49 56.75 8.95
N ALA A 23 29.74 55.92 8.22
CA ALA A 23 28.58 55.20 8.73
C ALA A 23 28.85 53.68 8.71
N LEU A 24 28.82 53.07 9.89
CA LEU A 24 28.79 51.63 10.10
C LEU A 24 27.53 51.03 9.46
N LEU A 25 27.70 50.19 8.44
CA LEU A 25 26.62 49.36 7.89
C LEU A 25 26.37 48.18 8.84
N GLY A 26 25.34 48.32 9.67
CA GLY A 26 24.75 47.21 10.42
C GLY A 26 24.14 46.19 9.46
N LEU A 27 24.55 44.94 9.59
CA LEU A 27 23.97 43.81 8.88
C LEU A 27 22.56 43.56 9.45
N THR A 28 21.51 44.00 8.77
CA THR A 28 20.13 43.63 9.08
C THR A 28 19.88 42.20 8.62
N ILE A 29 19.81 41.27 9.56
CA ILE A 29 19.25 39.94 9.32
C ILE A 29 17.74 40.13 9.14
N VAL A 30 17.27 40.03 7.90
CA VAL A 30 15.85 39.92 7.60
C VAL A 30 15.39 38.54 8.07
N ILE A 31 14.77 38.48 9.25
CA ILE A 31 13.98 37.31 9.64
C ILE A 31 12.76 37.31 8.71
N ALA A 32 12.73 36.39 7.75
CA ALA A 32 11.52 36.12 6.99
C ALA A 32 10.45 35.63 7.99
N ALA A 33 9.46 36.47 8.28
CA ALA A 33 8.27 36.03 8.99
C ALA A 33 7.64 34.88 8.19
N GLN A 34 7.52 33.70 8.79
CA GLN A 34 6.67 32.65 8.23
C GLN A 34 5.27 33.23 8.09
N GLN A 35 4.75 33.32 6.85
CA GLN A 35 3.36 33.69 6.62
C GLN A 35 2.47 32.74 7.46
N PRO A 36 1.47 33.27 8.18
CA PRO A 36 0.52 32.42 8.87
C PRO A 36 -0.09 31.43 7.87
N PRO A 37 -0.34 30.17 8.26
CA PRO A 37 -0.92 29.18 7.36
C PRO A 37 -2.19 29.76 6.74
N ILE A 38 -2.30 29.66 5.41
CA ILE A 38 -3.46 30.16 4.68
C ILE A 38 -4.65 29.34 5.17
N ALA A 39 -5.48 29.93 6.02
CA ALA A 39 -6.62 29.27 6.61
C ALA A 39 -7.86 29.54 5.73
N VAL A 40 -8.40 28.47 5.15
CA VAL A 40 -9.30 28.52 3.97
C VAL A 40 -10.73 28.11 4.26
N TYR A 41 -11.06 27.89 5.53
CA TYR A 41 -12.39 27.51 6.00
C TYR A 41 -12.60 28.02 7.43
N THR A 42 -13.85 28.20 7.87
CA THR A 42 -14.15 28.60 9.25
C THR A 42 -14.35 27.42 10.20
N ALA A 43 -14.12 27.63 11.50
CA ALA A 43 -14.40 26.61 12.51
C ALA A 43 -15.87 26.15 12.48
N ASP A 44 -16.80 27.08 12.21
CA ASP A 44 -18.23 26.79 12.10
C ASP A 44 -18.55 25.91 10.89
N GLN A 45 -17.89 26.13 9.74
CA GLN A 45 -18.04 25.26 8.57
C GLN A 45 -17.56 23.84 8.86
N ALA A 46 -16.44 23.68 9.55
CA ALA A 46 -15.96 22.35 9.94
C ALA A 46 -16.87 21.68 10.97
N ALA A 47 -17.42 22.43 11.92
CA ALA A 47 -18.38 21.91 12.90
C ALA A 47 -19.69 21.45 12.24
N ALA A 48 -20.24 22.26 11.32
CA ALA A 48 -21.39 21.88 10.50
C ALA A 48 -21.08 20.65 9.63
N GLY A 49 -19.88 20.60 9.06
CA GLY A 49 -19.41 19.48 8.25
C GLY A 49 -19.34 18.18 9.02
N ARG A 50 -18.91 18.22 10.28
CA ARG A 50 -18.91 17.05 11.16
C ARG A 50 -20.31 16.50 11.38
N ALA A 51 -21.31 17.36 11.54
CA ALA A 51 -22.71 16.95 11.69
C ALA A 51 -23.25 16.30 10.41
N VAL A 52 -23.01 16.93 9.24
CA VAL A 52 -23.38 16.36 7.93
C VAL A 52 -22.69 15.02 7.70
N TYR A 53 -21.39 14.94 8.01
CA TYR A 53 -20.60 13.72 7.88
C TYR A 53 -21.18 12.58 8.72
N ALA A 54 -21.51 12.83 9.99
CA ALA A 54 -22.11 11.83 10.87
C ALA A 54 -23.46 11.32 10.32
N ALA A 55 -24.27 12.20 9.75
CA ALA A 55 -25.59 11.87 9.22
C ALA A 55 -25.54 11.15 7.86
N SER A 56 -24.62 11.53 6.97
CA SER A 56 -24.70 11.17 5.54
C SER A 56 -23.49 10.40 5.01
N CYS A 57 -22.36 10.39 5.73
CA CYS A 57 -21.10 9.83 5.23
C CYS A 57 -20.55 8.70 6.13
N ALA A 58 -20.73 8.81 7.45
CA ALA A 58 -20.20 7.88 8.44
C ALA A 58 -20.74 6.45 8.28
N GLY A 59 -21.92 6.32 7.65
CA GLY A 59 -22.45 5.02 7.24
C GLY A 59 -21.41 4.21 6.48
N CYS A 60 -20.77 4.78 5.45
CA CYS A 60 -19.76 4.06 4.65
C CYS A 60 -18.32 4.37 5.09
N HIS A 61 -18.02 5.59 5.52
CA HIS A 61 -16.65 6.00 5.82
C HIS A 61 -16.24 5.80 7.29
N LEU A 62 -17.13 5.20 8.09
CA LEU A 62 -17.02 5.01 9.54
C LEU A 62 -16.96 6.33 10.33
N PRO A 63 -17.39 6.34 11.61
CA PRO A 63 -17.36 7.56 12.44
C PRO A 63 -15.95 8.13 12.66
N ASP A 64 -14.94 7.29 12.58
CA ASP A 64 -13.52 7.61 12.79
C ASP A 64 -12.76 7.95 11.49
N LEU A 65 -13.46 8.02 10.35
CA LEU A 65 -12.90 8.31 9.02
C LEU A 65 -12.02 7.19 8.46
N ALA A 66 -12.00 6.00 9.07
CA ALA A 66 -11.14 4.90 8.65
C ALA A 66 -11.58 4.26 7.31
N GLY A 67 -12.82 4.50 6.86
CA GLY A 67 -13.36 3.84 5.67
C GLY A 67 -13.77 2.38 5.91
N ARG A 68 -14.57 1.81 5.00
CA ARG A 68 -14.90 0.37 5.00
C ARG A 68 -15.09 -0.13 3.57
N ASN A 69 -14.63 -1.34 3.28
CA ASN A 69 -14.73 -1.97 1.95
C ASN A 69 -14.23 -1.05 0.81
N GLU A 70 -15.09 -0.65 -0.13
CA GLU A 70 -14.77 0.24 -1.25
C GLU A 70 -14.69 1.72 -0.84
N ALA A 71 -15.19 2.08 0.36
CA ALA A 71 -15.16 3.45 0.86
C ALA A 71 -13.79 3.77 1.47
N ALA A 72 -13.05 4.68 0.81
CA ALA A 72 -11.69 5.03 1.20
C ALA A 72 -11.61 5.67 2.60
N PRO A 73 -10.47 5.50 3.32
CA PRO A 73 -10.16 6.29 4.50
C PRO A 73 -10.05 7.78 4.15
N LEU A 74 -10.70 8.64 4.94
CA LEU A 74 -10.82 10.09 4.67
C LEU A 74 -9.90 10.95 5.55
N ALA A 75 -9.07 10.32 6.37
CA ALA A 75 -8.01 10.97 7.14
C ALA A 75 -6.69 10.20 7.06
N GLY A 76 -5.60 10.83 7.49
CA GLY A 76 -4.32 10.17 7.60
C GLY A 76 -3.53 10.09 6.29
N ALA A 77 -2.55 9.17 6.26
CA ALA A 77 -1.66 8.99 5.13
C ALA A 77 -2.40 8.69 3.81
N ASN A 78 -3.50 7.93 3.86
CA ASN A 78 -4.29 7.59 2.66
C ASN A 78 -4.95 8.82 2.03
N PHE A 79 -5.54 9.70 2.86
CA PHE A 79 -6.06 10.97 2.41
C PHE A 79 -4.94 11.84 1.80
N MET A 80 -3.82 11.99 2.51
CA MET A 80 -2.71 12.81 2.04
C MET A 80 -2.07 12.28 0.75
N ASN A 81 -1.93 10.97 0.58
CA ASN A 81 -1.39 10.37 -0.65
C ASN A 81 -2.21 10.73 -1.89
N THR A 82 -3.52 10.94 -1.73
CA THR A 82 -4.43 11.28 -2.83
C THR A 82 -4.53 12.79 -3.02
N TRP A 83 -4.64 13.54 -1.93
CA TRP A 83 -5.08 14.93 -1.95
C TRP A 83 -3.97 15.95 -1.75
N ARG A 84 -2.78 15.58 -1.24
CA ARG A 84 -1.67 16.51 -0.96
C ARG A 84 -1.28 17.37 -2.16
N GLY A 85 -1.27 16.80 -3.35
CA GLY A 85 -0.94 17.50 -4.61
C GLY A 85 -2.11 18.24 -5.25
N ARG A 86 -3.32 18.13 -4.71
CA ARG A 86 -4.58 18.68 -5.25
C ARG A 86 -5.06 19.86 -4.42
N THR A 87 -6.06 20.56 -4.93
CA THR A 87 -6.64 21.74 -4.30
C THR A 87 -7.87 21.42 -3.45
N THR A 88 -8.23 22.33 -2.55
CA THR A 88 -9.51 22.30 -1.81
C THR A 88 -10.72 22.32 -2.73
N HIS A 89 -10.61 22.96 -3.90
CA HIS A 89 -11.64 22.94 -4.94
C HIS A 89 -11.81 21.52 -5.50
N ASP A 90 -10.70 20.84 -5.84
CA ASP A 90 -10.76 19.47 -6.37
C ASP A 90 -11.41 18.49 -5.37
N LEU A 91 -11.15 18.67 -4.07
CA LEU A 91 -11.76 17.86 -3.02
C LEU A 91 -13.27 18.12 -2.92
N PHE A 92 -13.67 19.39 -2.86
CA PHE A 92 -15.08 19.79 -2.85
C PHE A 92 -15.82 19.25 -4.08
N ASP A 93 -15.27 19.47 -5.28
CA ASP A 93 -15.89 19.08 -6.55
C ASP A 93 -16.03 17.55 -6.66
N TYR A 94 -15.02 16.81 -6.21
CA TYR A 94 -15.09 15.35 -6.16
C TYR A 94 -16.19 14.85 -5.22
N ILE A 95 -16.28 15.39 -3.99
CA ILE A 95 -17.30 14.97 -3.03
C ILE A 95 -18.69 15.28 -3.58
N ALA A 96 -18.89 16.48 -4.13
CA ALA A 96 -20.18 16.91 -4.68
C ALA A 96 -20.64 16.06 -5.89
N LYS A 97 -19.71 15.55 -6.69
CA LYS A 97 -20.01 14.74 -7.88
C LYS A 97 -20.17 13.25 -7.60
N THR A 98 -19.55 12.73 -6.54
CA THR A 98 -19.44 11.28 -6.32
C THR A 98 -20.20 10.80 -5.10
N MET A 99 -20.66 11.70 -4.22
CA MET A 99 -21.29 11.34 -2.94
C MET A 99 -22.62 12.07 -2.69
N PRO A 100 -23.59 11.40 -2.05
CA PRO A 100 -23.60 9.99 -1.68
C PRO A 100 -23.83 9.06 -2.90
N PRO A 101 -23.36 7.80 -2.83
CA PRO A 101 -23.69 6.80 -3.84
C PRO A 101 -25.21 6.60 -3.88
N GLY A 102 -25.81 6.66 -5.07
CA GLY A 102 -27.27 6.63 -5.26
C GLY A 102 -27.89 7.97 -5.69
N GLY A 103 -27.08 9.03 -5.86
CA GLY A 103 -27.49 10.26 -6.55
C GLY A 103 -28.26 11.28 -5.72
N ALA A 104 -28.34 11.09 -4.40
CA ALA A 104 -28.84 12.12 -3.49
C ALA A 104 -27.93 13.36 -3.53
N ASN A 105 -28.49 14.56 -3.48
CA ASN A 105 -27.72 15.82 -3.46
C ASN A 105 -27.87 16.48 -2.09
N LEU A 106 -26.76 16.71 -1.39
CA LEU A 106 -26.74 17.32 -0.06
C LEU A 106 -26.80 18.86 -0.11
N GLY A 107 -26.65 19.45 -1.29
CA GLY A 107 -26.56 20.90 -1.47
C GLY A 107 -25.13 21.43 -1.30
N ILE A 108 -24.86 22.56 -1.94
CA ILE A 108 -23.50 23.12 -2.04
C ILE A 108 -22.88 23.44 -0.67
N ASP A 109 -23.67 24.01 0.25
CA ASP A 109 -23.21 24.38 1.59
C ASP A 109 -22.85 23.16 2.43
N ALA A 110 -23.59 22.06 2.29
CA ALA A 110 -23.30 20.80 2.97
C ALA A 110 -21.99 20.18 2.47
N TYR A 111 -21.74 20.23 1.16
CA TYR A 111 -20.48 19.75 0.59
C TYR A 111 -19.28 20.60 0.98
N LEU A 112 -19.43 21.93 1.02
CA LEU A 112 -18.39 22.83 1.53
C LEU A 112 -18.12 22.57 3.01
N ALA A 113 -19.15 22.36 3.81
CA ALA A 113 -19.03 22.04 5.23
C ALA A 113 -18.29 20.71 5.44
N VAL A 114 -18.68 19.63 4.75
CA VAL A 114 -17.97 18.33 4.84
C VAL A 114 -16.51 18.47 4.38
N THR A 115 -16.25 19.24 3.32
CA THR A 115 -14.89 19.52 2.87
C THR A 115 -14.06 20.20 3.96
N ALA A 116 -14.61 21.23 4.62
CA ALA A 116 -13.98 21.91 5.76
C ALA A 116 -13.71 20.95 6.93
N PHE A 117 -14.64 20.05 7.24
CA PHE A 117 -14.46 19.02 8.27
C PHE A 117 -13.32 18.06 7.93
N LEU A 118 -13.22 17.59 6.69
CA LEU A 118 -12.14 16.70 6.27
C LEU A 118 -10.77 17.40 6.32
N LEU A 119 -10.70 18.68 5.94
CA LEU A 119 -9.48 19.49 6.08
C LEU A 119 -9.07 19.59 7.56
N GLN A 120 -10.02 19.90 8.44
CA GLN A 120 -9.78 19.93 9.89
C GLN A 120 -9.29 18.58 10.42
N ALA A 121 -9.96 17.48 10.04
CA ALA A 121 -9.59 16.14 10.48
C ALA A 121 -8.16 15.73 10.05
N ASN A 122 -7.64 16.35 8.99
CA ASN A 122 -6.29 16.15 8.46
C ASN A 122 -5.30 17.24 8.91
N GLY A 123 -5.63 18.00 9.96
CA GLY A 123 -4.68 18.90 10.61
C GLY A 123 -4.61 20.30 9.99
N ALA A 124 -5.53 20.66 9.10
CA ALA A 124 -5.66 22.05 8.68
C ALA A 124 -6.19 22.92 9.82
N ALA A 125 -5.72 24.17 9.89
CA ALA A 125 -6.19 25.14 10.86
C ALA A 125 -7.37 25.95 10.30
N PRO A 126 -8.43 26.21 11.10
CA PRO A 126 -9.51 27.09 10.69
C PRO A 126 -9.04 28.55 10.63
N GLY A 127 -9.72 29.34 9.81
CA GLY A 127 -9.47 30.76 9.58
C GLY A 127 -10.75 31.59 9.59
N ALA A 128 -10.59 32.88 9.27
CA ALA A 128 -11.71 33.81 9.17
C ALA A 128 -12.45 33.75 7.83
N GLN A 129 -11.81 33.20 6.78
CA GLN A 129 -12.40 33.13 5.45
C GLN A 129 -13.17 31.81 5.27
N PRO A 130 -14.44 31.86 4.84
CA PRO A 130 -15.18 30.65 4.55
C PRO A 130 -14.65 29.97 3.28
N LEU A 131 -14.66 28.64 3.31
CA LEU A 131 -14.43 27.83 2.13
C LEU A 131 -15.57 28.08 1.15
N SER A 132 -15.22 28.40 -0.09
CA SER A 132 -16.16 28.63 -1.19
C SER A 132 -15.86 27.67 -2.33
N PRO A 133 -16.80 27.50 -3.29
CA PRO A 133 -16.55 26.68 -4.47
C PRO A 133 -15.37 27.17 -5.32
N ALA A 134 -14.97 28.44 -5.20
CA ALA A 134 -13.82 28.99 -5.92
C ALA A 134 -12.49 28.84 -5.16
N THR A 135 -12.51 28.40 -3.90
CA THR A 135 -11.31 28.31 -3.07
C THR A 135 -10.44 27.12 -3.52
N ALA A 136 -9.29 27.41 -4.13
CA ALA A 136 -8.39 26.41 -4.73
C ALA A 136 -6.99 26.44 -4.07
N THR A 137 -6.92 26.16 -2.77
CA THR A 137 -5.65 26.07 -2.04
C THR A 137 -5.11 24.65 -2.06
N GLN A 138 -3.82 24.47 -2.32
CA GLN A 138 -3.20 23.16 -2.32
C GLN A 138 -3.30 22.51 -0.92
N ILE A 139 -3.89 21.33 -0.81
CA ILE A 139 -4.18 20.69 0.48
C ILE A 139 -2.89 20.39 1.25
N GLY A 140 -1.82 20.00 0.55
CA GLY A 140 -0.52 19.73 1.15
C GLY A 140 0.17 20.94 1.79
N SER A 141 -0.28 22.17 1.53
CA SER A 141 0.27 23.37 2.18
C SER A 141 -0.46 23.75 3.47
N ILE A 142 -1.64 23.17 3.71
CA ILE A 142 -2.50 23.51 4.86
C ILE A 142 -2.80 22.32 5.76
N ALA A 143 -2.74 21.09 5.27
CA ALA A 143 -3.05 19.87 5.99
C ALA A 143 -1.81 18.97 6.13
N SER A 144 -1.64 18.34 7.29
CA SER A 144 -0.51 17.45 7.59
C SER A 144 -0.88 15.96 7.50
N GLY A 145 -2.17 15.64 7.49
CA GLY A 145 -2.69 14.28 7.63
C GLY A 145 -2.67 13.77 9.07
N MET A 146 -2.27 14.59 10.05
CA MET A 146 -2.31 14.23 11.46
C MET A 146 -3.54 14.86 12.11
N LYS A 147 -4.29 14.08 12.90
CA LYS A 147 -5.46 14.54 13.63
C LYS A 147 -5.07 15.72 14.54
N PRO A 148 -5.82 16.84 14.57
CA PRO A 148 -5.57 17.90 15.54
C PRO A 148 -5.67 17.34 16.96
N ALA A 149 -4.74 17.72 17.83
CA ALA A 149 -4.90 17.47 19.26
C ALA A 149 -6.22 18.08 19.75
N PRO A 150 -6.96 17.44 20.68
CA PRO A 150 -8.23 17.98 21.16
C PRO A 150 -7.98 19.36 21.79
N THR A 151 -8.61 20.39 21.23
CA THR A 151 -8.59 21.75 21.77
C THR A 151 -9.34 21.74 23.10
N SER A 152 -8.60 21.95 24.19
CA SER A 152 -9.15 22.18 25.53
C SER A 152 -10.12 23.36 25.50
N ALA A 153 -11.34 23.12 25.98
CA ALA A 153 -12.36 24.14 26.15
C ALA A 153 -11.92 25.23 27.13
N THR A 154 -12.28 26.47 26.81
CA THR A 154 -11.99 27.72 27.49
C THR A 154 -12.48 27.74 28.94
N SER A 155 -11.63 28.17 29.87
CA SER A 155 -12.06 28.75 31.16
C SER A 155 -11.29 30.04 31.47
N THR A 156 -12.09 31.10 31.59
CA THR A 156 -11.91 32.49 32.06
C THR A 156 -10.79 32.83 33.07
N THR A 157 -10.06 33.92 32.74
CA THR A 157 -9.47 35.00 33.58
C THR A 157 -8.67 34.67 34.86
N SER A 158 -7.36 35.00 34.88
CA SER A 158 -6.80 36.13 35.67
C SER A 158 -5.32 36.44 35.33
N THR A 159 -5.03 37.75 35.33
CA THR A 159 -3.79 38.52 35.59
C THR A 159 -2.37 37.96 35.35
N ASN A 160 -1.61 38.75 34.56
CA ASN A 160 -0.16 39.03 34.58
C ASN A 160 0.75 38.14 35.43
N SER A 161 1.67 37.44 34.77
CA SER A 161 3.05 37.25 35.26
C SER A 161 3.99 36.89 34.11
N THR A 162 5.01 37.72 33.93
CA THR A 162 6.22 37.50 33.13
C THR A 162 7.02 36.34 33.69
N VAL A 163 7.16 35.23 32.96
CA VAL A 163 8.19 34.21 33.25
C VAL A 163 8.72 33.60 31.95
N SER A 164 10.04 33.73 31.82
CA SER A 164 11.03 32.98 31.03
C SER A 164 10.54 31.95 30.00
N ALA A 165 11.01 32.13 28.77
CA ALA A 165 11.04 31.12 27.72
C ALA A 165 11.92 29.93 28.13
N THR A 166 11.32 28.95 28.80
CA THR A 166 11.87 27.60 28.89
C THR A 166 11.60 26.93 27.54
N ARG A 167 12.67 26.53 26.85
CA ARG A 167 12.60 25.70 25.63
C ARG A 167 11.60 24.57 25.86
N THR A 168 10.56 24.51 25.05
CA THR A 168 9.72 23.32 24.90
C THR A 168 10.62 22.14 24.52
N PRO A 169 10.48 20.97 25.16
CA PRO A 169 11.13 19.76 24.69
C PRO A 169 10.62 19.49 23.27
N GLU A 170 11.55 19.32 22.33
CA GLU A 170 11.26 18.77 21.02
C GLU A 170 10.44 17.49 21.23
N THR A 171 9.25 17.44 20.65
CA THR A 171 8.43 16.23 20.64
C THR A 171 9.28 15.13 20.02
N PRO A 172 9.46 13.95 20.64
CA PRO A 172 10.26 12.89 20.05
C PRO A 172 9.72 12.59 18.65
N SER A 173 10.56 12.79 17.64
CA SER A 173 10.25 12.30 16.30
C SER A 173 9.96 10.81 16.42
N THR A 174 8.78 10.39 15.96
CA THR A 174 8.43 8.96 15.94
C THR A 174 9.57 8.22 15.23
N PRO A 175 10.18 7.21 15.88
CA PRO A 175 11.24 6.43 15.24
C PRO A 175 10.77 5.91 13.89
N PRO A 176 11.65 5.87 12.87
CA PRO A 176 11.28 5.25 11.60
C PRO A 176 10.82 3.81 11.86
N PRO A 177 9.82 3.33 11.11
CA PRO A 177 9.32 1.98 11.30
C PRO A 177 10.46 0.96 11.14
N PRO A 178 10.48 -0.10 11.97
CA PRO A 178 11.54 -1.10 11.94
C PRO A 178 11.70 -1.73 10.55
N ARG A 179 12.94 -2.13 10.23
CA ARG A 179 13.30 -2.82 8.99
C ARG A 179 14.30 -3.93 9.26
N GLY A 180 14.22 -5.00 8.48
CA GLY A 180 15.08 -6.16 8.59
C GLY A 180 14.74 -7.05 9.79
N LEU A 181 15.69 -7.91 10.16
CA LEU A 181 15.55 -8.85 11.27
C LEU A 181 15.57 -8.10 12.61
N THR A 182 14.41 -7.97 13.26
CA THR A 182 14.23 -7.23 14.52
C THR A 182 14.35 -8.13 15.73
N ILE A 183 13.94 -9.40 15.61
CA ILE A 183 14.09 -10.43 16.62
C ILE A 183 14.88 -11.58 16.01
N THR A 184 15.95 -11.98 16.68
CA THR A 184 16.82 -13.06 16.25
C THR A 184 16.60 -14.28 17.13
N GLY A 185 16.34 -15.40 16.47
CA GLY A 185 16.31 -16.73 17.05
C GLY A 185 16.50 -17.75 15.94
N GLU A 186 16.38 -19.03 16.29
CA GLU A 186 16.61 -20.11 15.33
C GLU A 186 15.66 -21.26 15.61
N VAL A 187 14.92 -21.67 14.59
CA VAL A 187 14.19 -22.93 14.60
C VAL A 187 15.20 -24.08 14.60
N LYS A 188 15.20 -24.87 15.68
CA LYS A 188 16.09 -26.03 15.79
C LYS A 188 15.57 -27.19 14.96
N ASN A 189 16.49 -27.93 14.36
CA ASN A 189 16.19 -29.16 13.58
C ASN A 189 15.20 -28.95 12.43
N PHE A 190 15.21 -27.77 11.79
CA PHE A 190 14.34 -27.50 10.66
C PHE A 190 14.54 -28.53 9.54
N ARG A 191 13.44 -29.13 9.09
CA ARG A 191 13.43 -30.06 7.97
C ARG A 191 13.11 -29.32 6.67
N PRO A 192 13.96 -29.42 5.63
CA PRO A 192 13.65 -28.80 4.34
C PRO A 192 12.33 -29.33 3.76
N VAL A 193 11.45 -28.43 3.30
CA VAL A 193 10.19 -28.81 2.65
C VAL A 193 10.46 -29.26 1.22
N THR A 194 10.04 -30.47 0.88
CA THR A 194 10.27 -31.08 -0.44
C THR A 194 9.02 -30.98 -1.35
N ASP A 195 9.20 -31.22 -2.65
CA ASP A 195 8.07 -31.33 -3.59
C ASP A 195 7.08 -32.44 -3.16
N ASP A 196 7.58 -33.56 -2.64
CA ASP A 196 6.75 -34.65 -2.14
C ASP A 196 5.89 -34.23 -0.95
N MET A 197 6.44 -33.41 -0.05
CA MET A 197 5.69 -32.84 1.08
C MET A 197 4.64 -31.85 0.60
N LEU A 198 4.91 -31.03 -0.41
CA LEU A 198 3.90 -30.13 -0.96
C LEU A 198 2.77 -30.90 -1.68
N ARG A 199 3.11 -32.01 -2.36
CA ARG A 199 2.13 -32.90 -2.99
C ARG A 199 1.30 -33.67 -1.98
N ASN A 200 1.93 -34.16 -0.91
CA ASN A 200 1.30 -34.94 0.14
C ASN A 200 1.64 -34.36 1.53
N PRO A 201 1.02 -33.22 1.93
CA PRO A 201 1.35 -32.57 3.19
C PRO A 201 1.06 -33.48 4.38
N PRO A 202 2.01 -33.62 5.33
CA PRO A 202 1.76 -34.32 6.59
C PRO A 202 0.46 -33.84 7.24
N PRO A 203 -0.33 -34.72 7.90
CA PRO A 203 -1.60 -34.34 8.51
C PRO A 203 -1.53 -33.14 9.46
N GLY A 204 -0.46 -33.05 10.25
CA GLY A 204 -0.21 -31.97 11.21
C GLY A 204 0.32 -30.66 10.60
N ASP A 205 0.69 -30.67 9.32
CA ASP A 205 1.27 -29.51 8.64
C ASP A 205 0.21 -28.77 7.79
N TRP A 206 0.45 -27.46 7.65
CA TRP A 206 -0.27 -26.56 6.75
C TRP A 206 0.74 -25.77 5.91
N LEU A 207 1.24 -26.37 4.83
CA LEU A 207 2.41 -25.89 4.09
C LEU A 207 2.12 -24.82 3.02
N MET A 208 0.85 -24.47 2.79
CA MET A 208 0.45 -23.50 1.77
C MET A 208 -0.95 -22.95 2.07
N LEU A 209 -1.34 -21.84 1.41
CA LEU A 209 -2.57 -21.08 1.69
C LEU A 209 -3.80 -21.93 2.02
N ARG A 210 -4.06 -22.97 1.23
CA ARG A 210 -5.25 -23.83 1.39
C ARG A 210 -4.89 -25.29 1.73
N ARG A 211 -3.76 -25.47 2.43
CA ARG A 211 -3.14 -26.73 2.88
C ARG A 211 -2.57 -27.63 1.78
N ASN A 212 -3.30 -27.86 0.70
CA ASN A 212 -2.90 -28.73 -0.41
C ASN A 212 -2.98 -28.01 -1.76
N TYR A 213 -2.35 -28.60 -2.78
CA TYR A 213 -2.29 -28.03 -4.12
C TYR A 213 -3.66 -27.82 -4.77
N GLN A 214 -4.60 -28.74 -4.52
CA GLN A 214 -5.98 -28.63 -5.00
C GLN A 214 -6.80 -27.54 -4.27
N ALA A 215 -6.20 -26.95 -3.25
CA ALA A 215 -6.69 -25.77 -2.55
C ALA A 215 -8.03 -25.99 -1.81
N TRP A 216 -8.16 -27.12 -1.13
CA TRP A 216 -9.42 -27.56 -0.49
C TRP A 216 -9.72 -26.87 0.85
N SER A 217 -8.70 -26.29 1.51
CA SER A 217 -8.86 -25.75 2.87
C SER A 217 -9.40 -26.78 3.88
N HIS A 218 -9.04 -28.06 3.71
CA HIS A 218 -9.50 -29.18 4.52
C HIS A 218 -8.34 -29.79 5.32
N SER A 219 -8.49 -29.86 6.65
CA SER A 219 -7.58 -30.62 7.52
C SER A 219 -8.06 -32.06 7.71
N PRO A 220 -7.19 -33.07 7.58
CA PRO A 220 -7.55 -34.47 7.84
C PRO A 220 -7.57 -34.82 9.34
N LEU A 221 -7.20 -33.89 10.24
CA LEU A 221 -7.18 -34.14 11.68
C LEU A 221 -8.61 -34.26 12.22
N THR A 222 -8.84 -35.24 13.10
CA THR A 222 -10.17 -35.57 13.64
C THR A 222 -10.25 -35.52 15.17
N GLU A 223 -9.24 -34.96 15.84
CA GLU A 223 -9.26 -34.82 17.30
C GLU A 223 -10.42 -33.92 17.76
N LEU A 224 -10.62 -32.80 17.06
CA LEU A 224 -11.78 -31.92 17.24
C LEU A 224 -12.92 -32.39 16.35
N THR A 225 -14.08 -32.64 16.96
CA THR A 225 -15.28 -33.20 16.33
C THR A 225 -16.52 -32.42 16.77
N ARG A 226 -17.66 -32.69 16.13
CA ARG A 226 -18.96 -32.15 16.56
C ARG A 226 -19.33 -32.50 18.02
N GLY A 227 -18.79 -33.60 18.57
CA GLY A 227 -19.09 -34.05 19.92
C GLY A 227 -18.35 -33.27 21.02
N ASN A 228 -17.14 -32.80 20.74
CA ASN A 228 -16.25 -32.18 21.74
C ASN A 228 -15.88 -30.71 21.43
N VAL A 229 -16.23 -30.14 20.26
CA VAL A 229 -15.87 -28.75 19.90
C VAL A 229 -16.33 -27.70 20.93
N LYS A 230 -17.42 -27.98 21.67
CA LYS A 230 -17.91 -27.14 22.77
C LYS A 230 -16.93 -26.99 23.94
N GLU A 231 -15.94 -27.87 24.03
CA GLU A 231 -14.93 -27.90 25.10
C GLU A 231 -13.66 -27.11 24.71
N LEU A 232 -13.60 -26.58 23.49
CA LEU A 232 -12.47 -25.83 22.98
C LEU A 232 -12.21 -24.59 23.84
N ARG A 233 -10.93 -24.34 24.17
CA ARG A 233 -10.49 -23.20 24.97
C ARG A 233 -9.35 -22.49 24.25
N LEU A 234 -9.21 -21.19 24.50
CA LEU A 234 -8.05 -20.43 24.04
C LEU A 234 -6.79 -21.03 24.68
N ALA A 235 -5.85 -21.50 23.86
CA ALA A 235 -4.56 -22.01 24.32
C ALA A 235 -3.55 -20.87 24.53
N TRP A 236 -3.43 -19.99 23.53
CA TRP A 236 -2.60 -18.79 23.56
C TRP A 236 -3.12 -17.75 22.57
N VAL A 237 -2.65 -16.51 22.70
CA VAL A 237 -2.94 -15.41 21.77
C VAL A 237 -1.65 -14.67 21.44
N TRP A 238 -1.51 -14.25 20.18
CA TRP A 238 -0.39 -13.44 19.72
C TRP A 238 -0.90 -12.15 19.08
N ALA A 239 -0.33 -11.02 19.47
CA ALA A 239 -0.70 -9.72 18.93
C ALA A 239 -0.07 -9.51 17.55
N MET A 240 -0.91 -9.19 16.57
CA MET A 240 -0.48 -8.91 15.20
C MET A 240 -0.19 -7.42 14.99
N ASN A 241 0.61 -7.09 13.99
CA ASN A 241 0.98 -5.73 13.67
C ASN A 241 -0.22 -4.86 13.27
N GLU A 242 -0.25 -3.62 13.77
CA GLU A 242 -1.21 -2.60 13.35
C GLU A 242 -0.86 -2.03 11.96
N GLY A 243 -1.74 -1.19 11.39
CA GLY A 243 -1.43 -0.43 10.17
C GLY A 243 -1.97 -1.03 8.87
N GLY A 244 -2.67 -2.16 8.91
CA GLY A 244 -3.34 -2.72 7.73
C GLY A 244 -4.47 -3.69 8.06
N SER A 245 -5.08 -4.28 7.03
CA SER A 245 -6.10 -5.33 7.16
C SER A 245 -5.44 -6.70 7.34
N ASN A 246 -5.70 -7.35 8.47
CA ASN A 246 -5.24 -8.72 8.73
C ASN A 246 -6.05 -9.72 7.89
N GLN A 247 -5.37 -10.36 6.93
CA GLN A 247 -5.92 -11.40 6.07
C GLN A 247 -5.03 -12.66 5.97
N PRO A 248 -4.03 -12.92 6.84
CA PRO A 248 -3.11 -14.01 6.59
C PRO A 248 -3.74 -15.37 6.85
N THR A 249 -3.21 -16.38 6.17
CA THR A 249 -3.30 -17.77 6.62
C THR A 249 -1.95 -18.18 7.21
N PRO A 250 -1.89 -18.59 8.49
CA PRO A 250 -0.66 -19.11 9.07
C PRO A 250 -0.17 -20.36 8.32
N LEU A 251 1.13 -20.42 8.10
CA LEU A 251 1.80 -21.60 7.54
C LEU A 251 2.42 -22.37 8.71
N VAL A 252 2.15 -23.66 8.84
CA VAL A 252 2.66 -24.48 9.94
C VAL A 252 3.46 -25.66 9.38
N HIS A 253 4.69 -25.82 9.86
CA HIS A 253 5.55 -26.93 9.47
C HIS A 253 6.35 -27.43 10.69
N ASP A 254 6.23 -28.71 11.01
CA ASP A 254 6.99 -29.39 12.07
C ASP A 254 6.97 -28.61 13.41
N GLY A 255 5.80 -28.08 13.78
CA GLY A 255 5.57 -27.37 15.04
C GLY A 255 5.93 -25.88 15.04
N VAL A 256 6.41 -25.33 13.92
CA VAL A 256 6.66 -23.89 13.77
C VAL A 256 5.57 -23.23 12.95
N MET A 257 5.02 -22.13 13.47
CA MET A 257 4.08 -21.28 12.76
C MET A 257 4.81 -20.09 12.15
N TYR A 258 4.75 -19.97 10.83
CA TYR A 258 5.16 -18.80 10.09
C TYR A 258 3.95 -17.92 9.80
N LEU A 259 4.01 -16.67 10.25
CA LEU A 259 2.92 -15.70 10.15
C LEU A 259 3.36 -14.48 9.37
N THR A 260 2.68 -14.20 8.26
CA THR A 260 2.78 -12.89 7.60
C THR A 260 1.81 -11.93 8.27
N ASN A 261 2.31 -10.76 8.63
CA ASN A 261 1.53 -9.67 9.19
C ASN A 261 1.32 -8.58 8.12
N THR A 262 0.52 -7.58 8.46
CA THR A 262 0.41 -6.37 7.66
C THR A 262 1.77 -5.67 7.55
N MET A 263 1.94 -4.89 6.48
CA MET A 263 3.16 -4.11 6.22
C MET A 263 4.45 -4.96 6.05
N ASN A 264 4.35 -6.17 5.50
CA ASN A 264 5.50 -7.00 5.09
C ASN A 264 6.38 -7.48 6.24
N MET A 265 5.78 -7.68 7.41
CA MET A 265 6.44 -8.34 8.53
C MET A 265 6.15 -9.85 8.47
N VAL A 266 7.20 -10.66 8.67
CA VAL A 266 7.09 -12.12 8.80
C VAL A 266 7.66 -12.52 10.15
N GLN A 267 6.95 -13.40 10.85
CA GLN A 267 7.34 -13.93 12.15
C GLN A 267 7.37 -15.46 12.08
N ALA A 268 8.27 -16.08 12.84
CA ALA A 268 8.19 -17.48 13.19
C ALA A 268 7.92 -17.63 14.68
N LEU A 269 6.96 -18.48 15.04
CA LEU A 269 6.57 -18.75 16.40
C LEU A 269 6.56 -20.26 16.66
N ASP A 270 6.79 -20.67 17.90
CA ASP A 270 6.43 -22.00 18.36
C ASP A 270 4.90 -22.14 18.28
N ALA A 271 4.39 -23.12 17.52
CA ALA A 271 2.95 -23.24 17.29
C ALA A 271 2.17 -23.74 18.52
N ALA A 272 2.85 -24.38 19.48
CA ALA A 272 2.24 -24.89 20.70
C ALA A 272 2.14 -23.80 21.78
N THR A 273 3.15 -22.94 21.90
CA THR A 273 3.24 -21.93 22.98
C THR A 273 2.94 -20.50 22.52
N GLY A 274 3.08 -20.21 21.23
CA GLY A 274 3.02 -18.84 20.69
C GLY A 274 4.28 -18.01 20.98
N GLU A 275 5.37 -18.63 21.44
CA GLU A 275 6.65 -17.94 21.67
C GLU A 275 7.27 -17.50 20.34
N LEU A 276 7.62 -16.21 20.23
CA LEU A 276 8.27 -15.65 19.05
C LEU A 276 9.73 -16.13 18.96
N ILE A 277 10.07 -16.74 17.83
CA ILE A 277 11.42 -17.25 17.53
C ILE A 277 12.22 -16.17 16.80
N TRP A 278 11.68 -15.67 15.67
CA TRP A 278 12.32 -14.59 14.90
C TRP A 278 11.27 -13.69 14.24
N GLU A 279 11.66 -12.45 13.92
CA GLU A 279 10.81 -11.47 13.24
C GLU A 279 11.62 -10.66 12.23
N ASN A 280 11.09 -10.50 11.02
CA ASN A 280 11.69 -9.69 9.96
C ASN A 280 10.68 -8.74 9.30
N HIS A 281 11.03 -7.46 9.22
CA HIS A 281 10.29 -6.40 8.54
C HIS A 281 10.88 -6.17 7.14
N VAL A 282 10.33 -6.85 6.14
CA VAL A 282 10.92 -6.98 4.80
C VAL A 282 10.60 -5.80 3.88
N GLY A 283 9.42 -5.20 4.04
CA GLY A 283 8.90 -4.19 3.12
C GLY A 283 8.94 -2.76 3.64
N PRO A 284 8.33 -1.83 2.91
CA PRO A 284 8.16 -0.48 3.42
C PRO A 284 7.40 -0.54 4.75
N GLY A 285 7.89 0.18 5.75
CA GLY A 285 7.25 0.28 7.06
C GLY A 285 5.99 1.15 7.07
N THR A 286 5.38 1.34 5.91
CA THR A 286 4.09 2.01 5.72
C THR A 286 3.21 1.13 4.86
N ALA A 287 1.93 1.05 5.22
CA ALA A 287 0.98 0.30 4.44
C ALA A 287 0.81 0.88 3.03
N ILE A 288 0.83 -0.01 2.04
CA ILE A 288 0.46 0.28 0.67
C ILE A 288 -0.94 -0.29 0.45
N GLY A 289 -1.90 0.56 0.06
CA GLY A 289 -3.31 0.18 -0.01
C GLY A 289 -3.82 -0.26 1.36
N PHE A 290 -4.49 -1.40 1.43
CA PHE A 290 -4.94 -1.99 2.70
C PHE A 290 -3.80 -2.57 3.57
N GLY A 291 -2.55 -2.61 3.07
CA GLY A 291 -1.43 -3.24 3.77
C GLY A 291 -1.62 -4.75 4.01
N ALA A 292 -2.62 -5.35 3.39
CA ALA A 292 -3.04 -6.72 3.61
C ALA A 292 -2.07 -7.71 2.97
N MET A 293 -1.77 -8.79 3.69
CA MET A 293 -0.96 -9.91 3.22
C MET A 293 -1.69 -11.20 3.53
N ARG A 294 -1.99 -11.99 2.50
CA ARG A 294 -2.82 -13.19 2.63
C ARG A 294 -2.02 -14.47 2.82
N ASN A 295 -0.87 -14.57 2.16
CA ASN A 295 -0.12 -15.81 2.09
C ASN A 295 1.40 -15.60 2.06
N ILE A 296 2.11 -16.61 2.55
CA ILE A 296 3.52 -16.88 2.30
C ILE A 296 3.64 -18.32 1.80
N ALA A 297 4.76 -18.68 1.19
CA ALA A 297 5.04 -20.07 0.83
C ALA A 297 6.28 -20.58 1.54
N VAL A 298 6.42 -21.90 1.68
CA VAL A 298 7.63 -22.56 2.18
C VAL A 298 8.12 -23.57 1.15
N TYR A 299 9.44 -23.64 0.93
CA TYR A 299 10.08 -24.67 0.12
C TYR A 299 11.58 -24.75 0.41
N GLY A 300 12.12 -25.96 0.48
CA GLY A 300 13.45 -26.21 1.01
C GLY A 300 13.58 -25.57 2.40
N ASN A 301 14.64 -24.80 2.59
CA ASN A 301 14.91 -24.04 3.82
C ASN A 301 14.43 -22.59 3.78
N LYS A 302 13.43 -22.26 2.94
CA LYS A 302 13.05 -20.88 2.68
C LYS A 302 11.56 -20.64 2.84
N VAL A 303 11.24 -19.47 3.38
CA VAL A 303 9.90 -18.87 3.36
C VAL A 303 9.90 -17.73 2.35
N PHE A 304 8.87 -17.65 1.51
CA PHE A 304 8.75 -16.69 0.43
C PHE A 304 7.60 -15.72 0.67
N LEU A 305 7.91 -14.43 0.53
CA LEU A 305 6.99 -13.32 0.70
C LEU A 305 6.93 -12.50 -0.59
N ALA A 306 5.73 -12.27 -1.12
CA ALA A 306 5.50 -11.27 -2.15
C ALA A 306 5.08 -9.95 -1.48
N THR A 307 5.96 -8.96 -1.49
CA THR A 307 5.79 -7.72 -0.73
C THR A 307 4.83 -6.75 -1.42
N THR A 308 4.22 -5.87 -0.63
CA THR A 308 3.28 -4.85 -1.09
C THR A 308 3.90 -3.80 -2.02
N ASP A 309 5.23 -3.70 -2.06
CA ASP A 309 6.02 -2.92 -3.01
C ASP A 309 6.54 -3.74 -4.22
N ALA A 310 5.86 -4.86 -4.54
CA ALA A 310 6.10 -5.66 -5.74
C ALA A 310 7.52 -6.28 -5.82
N ARG A 311 8.04 -6.75 -4.69
CA ARG A 311 9.21 -7.63 -4.63
C ARG A 311 8.81 -9.05 -4.23
N LEU A 312 9.66 -10.00 -4.54
CA LEU A 312 9.63 -11.37 -4.05
C LEU A 312 10.87 -11.55 -3.18
N VAL A 313 10.69 -11.93 -1.93
CA VAL A 313 11.78 -12.10 -0.98
C VAL A 313 11.76 -13.50 -0.42
N ALA A 314 12.92 -14.15 -0.42
CA ALA A 314 13.14 -15.39 0.31
C ALA A 314 13.85 -15.10 1.63
N LEU A 315 13.27 -15.61 2.70
CA LEU A 315 13.86 -15.66 4.02
C LEU A 315 14.31 -17.09 4.31
N ASP A 316 15.45 -17.25 4.96
CA ASP A 316 15.86 -18.51 5.58
C ASP A 316 14.83 -18.88 6.64
N ALA A 317 14.13 -20.00 6.47
CA ALA A 317 13.03 -20.41 7.34
C ALA A 317 13.48 -20.63 8.80
N PRO A 318 14.69 -21.17 9.06
CA PRO A 318 15.18 -21.28 10.43
C PRO A 318 15.47 -19.95 11.13
N THR A 319 16.09 -18.98 10.43
CA THR A 319 16.66 -17.77 11.06
C THR A 319 15.97 -16.45 10.72
N GLY A 320 15.06 -16.46 9.73
CA GLY A 320 14.39 -15.26 9.23
C GLY A 320 15.27 -14.33 8.39
N LYS A 321 16.53 -14.68 8.13
CA LYS A 321 17.46 -13.84 7.36
C LYS A 321 17.10 -13.81 5.88
N VAL A 322 17.25 -12.66 5.23
CA VAL A 322 17.05 -12.56 3.78
C VAL A 322 18.12 -13.39 3.05
N VAL A 323 17.67 -14.30 2.19
CA VAL A 323 18.53 -15.08 1.28
C VAL A 323 18.65 -14.38 -0.06
N TRP A 324 17.52 -13.94 -0.62
CA TRP A 324 17.48 -13.15 -1.85
C TRP A 324 16.24 -12.26 -1.90
N ASP A 325 16.31 -11.22 -2.72
CA ASP A 325 15.27 -10.21 -2.92
C ASP A 325 15.22 -9.82 -4.40
N THR A 326 14.08 -10.07 -5.05
CA THR A 326 13.87 -9.84 -6.48
C THR A 326 12.73 -8.87 -6.70
N VAL A 327 12.98 -7.80 -7.45
CA VAL A 327 11.91 -6.90 -7.91
C VAL A 327 11.06 -7.60 -8.98
N ILE A 328 9.78 -7.83 -8.69
CA ILE A 328 8.81 -8.41 -9.64
C ILE A 328 8.39 -7.34 -10.65
N ALA A 329 8.04 -6.16 -10.15
CA ALA A 329 7.56 -5.04 -10.94
C ALA A 329 7.83 -3.70 -10.24
N ASP A 330 7.80 -2.62 -11.01
CA ASP A 330 8.11 -1.28 -10.50
C ASP A 330 6.95 -0.68 -9.70
N ARG A 331 7.12 -0.59 -8.38
CA ARG A 331 6.14 0.04 -7.48
C ARG A 331 5.85 1.50 -7.82
N ALA A 332 6.81 2.27 -8.35
CA ALA A 332 6.56 3.67 -8.74
C ALA A 332 5.51 3.76 -9.85
N LYS A 333 5.42 2.72 -10.69
CA LYS A 333 4.37 2.60 -11.71
C LYS A 333 3.03 2.18 -11.11
N GLY A 334 2.96 1.72 -9.85
CA GLY A 334 1.73 1.39 -9.14
C GLY A 334 1.51 -0.10 -8.91
N PHE A 335 2.45 -0.96 -9.33
CA PHE A 335 2.38 -2.38 -9.07
C PHE A 335 2.53 -2.69 -7.57
N SER A 336 1.85 -3.73 -7.10
CA SER A 336 1.89 -4.20 -5.72
C SER A 336 1.54 -5.70 -5.64
N ASN A 337 1.65 -6.29 -4.45
CA ASN A 337 1.13 -7.62 -4.15
C ASN A 337 0.35 -7.64 -2.84
N THR A 338 -0.65 -8.52 -2.75
CA THR A 338 -1.41 -8.79 -1.53
C THR A 338 -1.73 -10.28 -1.34
N SER A 339 -1.65 -11.09 -2.40
CA SER A 339 -1.97 -12.54 -2.41
C SER A 339 -0.94 -13.40 -1.69
N GLY A 340 0.34 -13.25 -2.05
CA GLY A 340 1.40 -14.19 -1.72
C GLY A 340 1.52 -15.37 -2.70
N PRO A 341 2.66 -16.08 -2.68
CA PRO A 341 3.04 -17.02 -3.75
C PRO A 341 2.56 -18.46 -3.52
N LEU A 342 2.66 -19.30 -4.55
CA LEU A 342 2.56 -20.76 -4.51
C LEU A 342 3.88 -21.38 -5.01
N VAL A 343 4.40 -22.43 -4.39
CA VAL A 343 5.60 -23.12 -4.91
C VAL A 343 5.23 -24.37 -5.70
N ILE A 344 5.74 -24.48 -6.92
CA ILE A 344 5.55 -25.60 -7.84
C ILE A 344 6.91 -26.04 -8.37
N ARG A 345 7.35 -27.26 -8.03
CA ARG A 345 8.57 -27.87 -8.61
C ARG A 345 9.79 -26.96 -8.52
N GLY A 346 10.07 -26.48 -7.31
CA GLY A 346 11.13 -25.52 -7.02
C GLY A 346 10.97 -24.13 -7.64
N LYS A 347 9.76 -23.74 -8.09
CA LYS A 347 9.48 -22.40 -8.61
C LYS A 347 8.43 -21.70 -7.76
N VAL A 348 8.72 -20.47 -7.36
CA VAL A 348 7.82 -19.57 -6.64
C VAL A 348 6.96 -18.85 -7.67
N VAL A 349 5.71 -19.28 -7.81
CA VAL A 349 4.72 -18.72 -8.72
C VAL A 349 3.91 -17.63 -8.02
N GLN A 350 3.83 -16.46 -8.65
CA GLN A 350 3.28 -15.25 -8.06
C GLN A 350 2.43 -14.50 -9.09
N GLY A 351 1.24 -14.08 -8.67
CA GLY A 351 0.41 -13.14 -9.41
C GLY A 351 0.86 -11.69 -9.21
N LEU A 352 0.10 -10.73 -9.75
CA LEU A 352 0.43 -9.30 -9.64
C LEU A 352 -0.82 -8.44 -9.47
N GLN A 353 -0.70 -7.34 -8.74
CA GLN A 353 -1.71 -6.31 -8.60
C GLN A 353 -1.19 -4.94 -9.06
N GLY A 354 -2.10 -4.00 -9.25
CA GLY A 354 -1.82 -2.61 -9.60
C GLY A 354 -1.82 -2.43 -11.11
N CYS A 355 -2.54 -3.29 -11.83
CA CYS A 355 -2.64 -3.34 -13.27
C CYS A 355 -3.76 -2.44 -13.81
N ASP A 356 -4.19 -1.46 -13.03
CA ASP A 356 -5.33 -0.58 -13.30
C ASP A 356 -4.99 0.64 -14.17
N ARG A 357 -3.71 0.90 -14.41
CA ARG A 357 -3.20 2.06 -15.16
C ARG A 357 -2.92 1.72 -16.61
N TYR A 358 -3.26 2.64 -17.52
CA TYR A 358 -2.91 2.55 -18.94
C TYR A 358 -1.42 2.82 -19.16
N ARG A 359 -0.71 1.84 -19.70
CA ARG A 359 0.74 1.85 -19.94
C ARG A 359 1.17 0.66 -20.79
N ASN A 360 2.45 0.61 -21.15
CA ASN A 360 3.00 -0.47 -21.95
C ASN A 360 3.40 -1.71 -21.14
N GLU A 361 3.48 -1.63 -19.81
CA GLU A 361 3.71 -2.81 -18.96
C GLU A 361 2.40 -3.57 -18.73
N ARG A 362 2.40 -4.84 -19.13
CA ARG A 362 1.25 -5.74 -18.95
C ARG A 362 1.21 -6.31 -17.54
N CYS A 363 0.01 -6.68 -17.09
CA CYS A 363 -0.13 -7.56 -15.95
C CYS A 363 0.33 -8.98 -16.31
N PHE A 364 0.72 -9.77 -15.31
CA PHE A 364 1.23 -11.12 -15.53
C PHE A 364 1.14 -11.99 -14.27
N ILE A 365 1.24 -13.30 -14.51
CA ILE A 365 1.66 -14.31 -13.54
C ILE A 365 3.10 -14.66 -13.88
N SER A 366 3.98 -14.76 -12.90
CA SER A 366 5.38 -15.15 -13.11
C SER A 366 5.84 -16.21 -12.14
N ALA A 367 6.87 -16.95 -12.54
CA ALA A 367 7.53 -17.93 -11.69
C ALA A 367 9.01 -17.64 -11.59
N TYR A 368 9.55 -17.84 -10.39
CA TYR A 368 10.95 -17.59 -10.06
C TYR A 368 11.58 -18.84 -9.50
N ASP A 369 12.81 -19.12 -9.85
CA ASP A 369 13.60 -20.19 -9.25
C ASP A 369 13.71 -19.97 -7.73
N ALA A 370 13.34 -20.99 -6.94
CA ALA A 370 13.22 -20.85 -5.49
C ALA A 370 14.55 -20.59 -4.80
N ASP A 371 15.67 -21.04 -5.37
CA ASP A 371 17.00 -20.90 -4.78
C ASP A 371 17.66 -19.56 -5.13
N THR A 372 17.44 -19.07 -6.35
CA THR A 372 18.15 -17.91 -6.88
C THR A 372 17.30 -16.66 -7.04
N GLY A 373 15.97 -16.78 -6.99
CA GLY A 373 15.03 -15.68 -7.28
C GLY A 373 15.00 -15.27 -8.75
N LYS A 374 15.67 -15.99 -9.65
CA LYS A 374 15.69 -15.65 -11.09
C LYS A 374 14.36 -15.98 -11.75
N LEU A 375 13.88 -15.08 -12.61
CA LEU A 375 12.67 -15.31 -13.41
C LEU A 375 12.85 -16.56 -14.28
N ALA A 376 11.97 -17.55 -14.10
CA ALA A 376 11.93 -18.77 -14.89
C ALA A 376 10.96 -18.62 -16.08
N TRP A 377 9.74 -18.16 -15.82
CA TRP A 377 8.73 -17.92 -16.85
C TRP A 377 7.76 -16.81 -16.47
N LYS A 378 7.04 -16.29 -17.47
CA LYS A 378 6.02 -15.24 -17.32
C LYS A 378 4.88 -15.45 -18.31
N PHE A 379 3.66 -15.40 -17.81
CA PHE A 379 2.44 -15.40 -18.61
C PHE A 379 1.70 -14.06 -18.46
N HIS A 380 1.42 -13.38 -19.57
CA HIS A 380 0.71 -12.11 -19.55
C HIS A 380 -0.81 -12.32 -19.57
N THR A 381 -1.53 -11.64 -18.67
CA THR A 381 -2.97 -11.86 -18.46
C THR A 381 -3.88 -10.96 -19.32
N VAL A 382 -3.30 -10.02 -20.06
CA VAL A 382 -4.00 -9.11 -20.99
C VAL A 382 -3.46 -9.35 -22.39
N ALA A 383 -4.24 -9.94 -23.29
CA ALA A 383 -3.82 -10.23 -24.66
C ALA A 383 -3.60 -8.95 -25.48
N ARG A 384 -2.54 -8.93 -26.31
CA ARG A 384 -2.22 -7.81 -27.19
C ARG A 384 -2.55 -8.07 -28.65
N SER A 385 -2.59 -7.00 -29.43
CA SER A 385 -2.75 -7.07 -30.88
C SER A 385 -1.76 -8.07 -31.50
N GLY A 386 -2.28 -9.03 -32.28
CA GLY A 386 -1.47 -10.10 -32.90
C GLY A 386 -1.24 -11.34 -32.04
N GLU A 387 -1.66 -11.35 -30.78
CA GLU A 387 -1.62 -12.53 -29.91
C GLU A 387 -2.98 -13.25 -29.88
N PRO A 388 -3.03 -14.54 -29.50
CA PRO A 388 -4.30 -15.23 -29.24
C PRO A 388 -5.16 -14.46 -28.23
N GLY A 389 -6.39 -14.12 -28.64
CA GLY A 389 -7.34 -13.31 -27.87
C GLY A 389 -7.14 -11.80 -27.99
N GLY A 390 -6.12 -11.34 -28.73
CA GLY A 390 -5.81 -9.92 -28.92
C GLY A 390 -6.86 -9.14 -29.71
N ASP A 391 -7.59 -9.82 -30.57
CA ASP A 391 -8.72 -9.34 -31.38
C ASP A 391 -10.00 -9.13 -30.55
N THR A 392 -10.05 -9.64 -29.32
CA THR A 392 -11.24 -9.54 -28.45
C THR A 392 -11.36 -8.23 -27.67
N TRP A 393 -10.42 -7.29 -27.83
CA TRP A 393 -10.37 -6.01 -27.10
C TRP A 393 -10.97 -4.84 -27.88
N GLY A 394 -11.72 -5.12 -28.94
CA GLY A 394 -12.27 -4.09 -29.82
C GLY A 394 -11.17 -3.23 -30.44
N ASN A 395 -11.41 -1.92 -30.47
CA ASN A 395 -10.49 -0.95 -31.08
C ASN A 395 -9.50 -0.33 -30.08
N LEU A 396 -9.38 -0.88 -28.87
CA LEU A 396 -8.40 -0.39 -27.91
C LEU A 396 -6.97 -0.68 -28.38
N SER A 397 -6.17 0.38 -28.42
CA SER A 397 -4.72 0.27 -28.54
C SER A 397 -4.14 -0.47 -27.33
N ASP A 398 -3.04 -1.19 -27.54
CA ASP A 398 -2.43 -2.04 -26.50
C ASP A 398 -2.08 -1.28 -25.21
N THR A 399 -1.76 0.01 -25.28
CA THR A 399 -1.46 0.86 -24.11
C THR A 399 -2.69 1.15 -23.25
N LEU A 400 -3.90 1.11 -23.84
CA LEU A 400 -5.17 1.37 -23.16
C LEU A 400 -5.83 0.09 -22.62
N ARG A 401 -5.21 -1.08 -22.82
CA ARG A 401 -5.68 -2.35 -22.26
C ARG A 401 -5.13 -2.52 -20.85
N ALA A 402 -6.00 -2.51 -19.86
CA ALA A 402 -5.63 -2.62 -18.44
C ALA A 402 -6.52 -3.61 -17.68
N GLY A 403 -6.25 -3.79 -16.40
CA GLY A 403 -6.86 -4.81 -15.54
C GLY A 403 -6.10 -6.12 -15.58
N GLY A 404 -6.82 -7.23 -15.43
CA GLY A 404 -6.23 -8.57 -15.48
C GLY A 404 -5.28 -8.89 -14.31
N ASP A 405 -5.45 -8.20 -13.18
CA ASP A 405 -4.76 -8.50 -11.92
C ASP A 405 -5.00 -9.95 -11.47
N THR A 406 -4.02 -10.55 -10.80
CA THR A 406 -4.08 -11.90 -10.22
C THR A 406 -3.78 -11.83 -8.73
N TRP A 407 -4.67 -11.16 -8.00
CA TRP A 407 -4.49 -10.75 -6.61
C TRP A 407 -4.88 -11.84 -5.58
N MET A 408 -5.07 -13.08 -6.03
CA MET A 408 -5.23 -14.28 -5.21
C MET A 408 -4.30 -15.38 -5.71
N ALA A 409 -3.74 -16.19 -4.79
CA ALA A 409 -2.91 -17.32 -5.17
C ALA A 409 -3.73 -18.39 -5.92
N GLY A 410 -3.14 -18.98 -6.95
CA GLY A 410 -3.74 -20.09 -7.69
C GLY A 410 -3.69 -21.42 -6.94
N SER A 411 -4.19 -22.46 -7.60
CA SER A 411 -4.07 -23.87 -7.20
C SER A 411 -3.18 -24.63 -8.20
N TYR A 412 -2.87 -25.88 -7.90
CA TYR A 412 -2.06 -26.75 -8.78
C TYR A 412 -2.61 -28.18 -8.79
N ASP A 413 -2.49 -28.83 -9.93
CA ASP A 413 -2.67 -30.25 -10.10
C ASP A 413 -1.33 -30.85 -10.58
N PRO A 414 -0.61 -31.60 -9.71
CA PRO A 414 0.68 -32.19 -10.05
C PRO A 414 0.57 -33.34 -11.06
N ASP A 415 -0.59 -33.98 -11.20
CA ASP A 415 -0.78 -35.10 -12.14
C ASP A 415 -0.95 -34.57 -13.57
N LEU A 416 -1.60 -33.42 -13.70
CA LEU A 416 -1.79 -32.74 -14.98
C LEU A 416 -0.66 -31.75 -15.32
N ASP A 417 0.19 -31.42 -14.36
CA ASP A 417 1.12 -30.28 -14.40
C ASP A 417 0.41 -28.97 -14.79
N LEU A 418 -0.71 -28.68 -14.14
CA LEU A 418 -1.52 -27.49 -14.41
C LEU A 418 -1.71 -26.64 -13.15
N THR A 419 -1.36 -25.36 -13.23
CA THR A 419 -1.71 -24.37 -12.21
C THR A 419 -2.86 -23.51 -12.68
N TYR A 420 -3.84 -23.27 -11.79
CA TYR A 420 -5.09 -22.60 -12.11
C TYR A 420 -5.17 -21.26 -11.41
N TRP A 421 -5.40 -20.19 -12.18
CA TRP A 421 -5.41 -18.82 -11.67
C TRP A 421 -6.66 -18.08 -12.16
N GLY A 422 -7.29 -17.34 -11.24
CA GLY A 422 -8.35 -16.40 -11.56
C GLY A 422 -7.77 -15.04 -11.95
N ILE A 423 -8.21 -14.51 -13.09
CA ILE A 423 -7.80 -13.22 -13.62
C ILE A 423 -8.94 -12.21 -13.43
N ALA A 424 -8.60 -11.04 -12.89
CA ALA A 424 -9.53 -9.95 -12.63
C ALA A 424 -10.09 -9.32 -13.92
N GLN A 425 -11.02 -8.39 -13.75
CA GLN A 425 -11.76 -7.69 -14.80
C GLN A 425 -10.89 -6.88 -15.78
N ALA A 426 -11.45 -6.58 -16.96
CA ALA A 426 -10.88 -5.63 -17.92
C ALA A 426 -11.05 -4.18 -17.44
N LYS A 427 -10.16 -3.31 -17.92
CA LYS A 427 -10.24 -1.86 -17.77
C LYS A 427 -9.99 -1.14 -19.11
N PRO A 428 -10.63 0.01 -19.38
CA PRO A 428 -11.66 0.70 -18.56
C PRO A 428 -12.88 -0.18 -18.29
N TRP A 429 -13.54 -0.06 -17.14
CA TRP A 429 -14.59 -1.00 -16.70
C TRP A 429 -15.79 -1.09 -17.64
N MET A 430 -16.23 0.05 -18.19
CA MET A 430 -17.39 0.11 -19.07
C MET A 430 -17.02 -0.39 -20.48
N PRO A 431 -17.67 -1.43 -21.01
CA PRO A 431 -17.35 -1.97 -22.35
C PRO A 431 -17.37 -0.93 -23.46
N ILE A 432 -18.34 -0.02 -23.44
CA ILE A 432 -18.44 1.03 -24.45
C ILE A 432 -17.19 1.93 -24.51
N SER A 433 -16.49 2.14 -23.39
CA SER A 433 -15.23 2.89 -23.34
C SER A 433 -14.06 2.14 -23.98
N ARG A 434 -14.20 0.83 -24.16
CA ARG A 434 -13.27 -0.03 -24.90
C ARG A 434 -13.65 -0.14 -26.39
N GLY A 435 -14.76 0.47 -26.80
CA GLY A 435 -15.36 0.25 -28.10
C GLY A 435 -15.93 -1.16 -28.26
N THR A 436 -16.32 -1.79 -27.14
CA THR A 436 -16.89 -3.13 -27.10
C THR A 436 -18.30 -3.13 -26.50
N SER A 437 -19.01 -4.24 -26.66
CA SER A 437 -20.28 -4.55 -26.02
C SER A 437 -20.07 -5.42 -24.76
N VAL A 438 -21.15 -5.68 -24.02
CA VAL A 438 -21.17 -6.59 -22.87
C VAL A 438 -20.96 -8.07 -23.25
N ASN A 439 -20.90 -8.39 -24.55
CA ASN A 439 -20.73 -9.76 -25.05
C ASN A 439 -19.31 -10.02 -25.60
N ASP A 440 -18.46 -9.00 -25.68
CA ASP A 440 -17.09 -9.13 -26.19
C ASP A 440 -16.13 -9.56 -25.07
N ALA A 441 -15.11 -10.32 -25.42
CA ALA A 441 -14.35 -11.06 -24.41
C ALA A 441 -13.26 -10.25 -23.68
N ALA A 442 -12.50 -9.37 -24.33
CA ALA A 442 -11.34 -8.69 -23.71
C ALA A 442 -10.40 -9.67 -22.94
N LEU A 443 -9.92 -10.71 -23.62
CA LEU A 443 -9.16 -11.80 -23.00
C LEU A 443 -7.80 -11.38 -22.42
N TYR A 444 -7.35 -11.94 -21.29
CA TYR A 444 -7.91 -13.08 -20.54
C TYR A 444 -8.62 -12.62 -19.27
N THR A 445 -9.25 -11.44 -19.30
CA THR A 445 -9.89 -10.89 -18.10
C THR A 445 -11.10 -11.71 -17.68
N ALA A 446 -11.47 -11.62 -16.40
CA ALA A 446 -12.61 -12.36 -15.83
C ALA A 446 -12.60 -13.87 -16.15
N SER A 447 -11.42 -14.46 -16.28
CA SER A 447 -11.21 -15.85 -16.70
C SER A 447 -10.49 -16.65 -15.63
N THR A 448 -10.70 -17.96 -15.67
CA THR A 448 -9.73 -18.92 -15.13
C THR A 448 -8.78 -19.31 -16.25
N VAL A 449 -7.48 -19.25 -16.00
CA VAL A 449 -6.44 -19.81 -16.88
C VAL A 449 -5.81 -21.02 -16.23
N ALA A 450 -5.52 -22.05 -17.03
CA ALA A 450 -4.68 -23.17 -16.66
C ALA A 450 -3.34 -23.05 -17.38
N LEU A 451 -2.27 -22.92 -16.62
CA LEU A 451 -0.91 -22.80 -17.12
C LEU A 451 -0.12 -24.06 -16.79
N ARG A 452 0.81 -24.46 -17.66
CA ARG A 452 1.75 -25.53 -17.35
C ARG A 452 2.67 -25.09 -16.21
N GLY A 453 2.78 -25.90 -15.17
CA GLY A 453 3.64 -25.60 -14.02
C GLY A 453 5.12 -25.48 -14.42
N ALA A 454 5.56 -26.29 -15.39
CA ALA A 454 6.93 -26.33 -15.87
C ALA A 454 7.41 -25.00 -16.51
N ASP A 455 6.60 -24.39 -17.39
CA ASP A 455 7.04 -23.31 -18.27
C ASP A 455 6.04 -22.15 -18.42
N GLY A 456 4.89 -22.20 -17.75
CA GLY A 456 3.87 -21.14 -17.79
C GLY A 456 3.08 -21.07 -19.10
N THR A 457 3.22 -22.04 -20.01
CA THR A 457 2.45 -22.07 -21.26
C THR A 457 0.96 -22.25 -20.97
N LEU A 458 0.12 -21.53 -21.71
CA LEU A 458 -1.34 -21.63 -21.57
C LEU A 458 -1.82 -22.98 -22.10
N ALA A 459 -2.40 -23.80 -21.23
CA ALA A 459 -3.04 -25.06 -21.63
C ALA A 459 -4.48 -24.82 -22.08
N TRP A 460 -5.24 -24.06 -21.29
CA TRP A 460 -6.60 -23.64 -21.61
C TRP A 460 -7.00 -22.43 -20.78
N HIS A 461 -8.09 -21.76 -21.18
CA HIS A 461 -8.76 -20.76 -20.36
C HIS A 461 -10.27 -20.95 -20.45
N PHE A 462 -10.99 -20.50 -19.42
CA PHE A 462 -12.44 -20.40 -19.42
C PHE A 462 -12.80 -19.02 -18.88
N GLN A 463 -13.51 -18.23 -19.70
CA GLN A 463 -13.97 -16.91 -19.31
C GLN A 463 -15.34 -17.00 -18.66
N HIS A 464 -15.45 -16.53 -17.41
CA HIS A 464 -16.69 -16.60 -16.63
C HIS A 464 -17.67 -15.50 -17.02
N MET A 465 -17.14 -14.33 -17.37
CA MET A 465 -17.90 -13.16 -17.80
C MET A 465 -17.16 -12.51 -18.96
N PRO A 466 -17.82 -12.22 -20.10
CA PRO A 466 -17.23 -11.39 -21.13
C PRO A 466 -16.71 -10.08 -20.53
N GLY A 467 -15.49 -9.72 -20.91
CA GLY A 467 -14.69 -8.69 -20.23
C GLY A 467 -15.17 -7.28 -20.49
#